data_AF-A0A6C0F3Y5-F1
#
_entry.id   AF-A0A6C0F3Y5-F1
#
_cell.length_a   1.000
_cell.length_b   1.000
_cell.length_c   1.000
_cell.angle_alpha   90.00
_cell.angle_beta   90.00
_cell.angle_gamma   90.00
#
_symmetry.space_group_name_H-M   'P 1'
#
loop_
_entity.id
_entity.type
_entity.pdbx_description
1 polymer ?
#
loop_
_entity_poly.entity_id
_entity_poly.type
_entity_poly.pdbx_seq_one_letter_code
_entity_poly.pdbx_strand_id
1 'polypeptide(L)'
;MPSKKHPQSKPYHNEGAIDFTIEEFSPEVIRENKPLIINKIKSERLIYTKLLDDILKSCKHTKEKLDIYYDNLQWYHSIVQTSVIIVSTGSTFIQSILNKEDYNDVLSTTTICVTTYSGLILSLAKFFKLDEKKENVHNLRERFAELHNRINYHIDLLKPWENDNFYDDLNSEKIERWKNIMIDIEKEYLTIIDVKKILFMEFEKLIDSIVQKKYTSKHTKSENKQRKKNKKIPENNPSELNPIP
;
A
#
# COMPACT_ATOMS: atom_id res chain seq x y z
N MET A 1 49.64 48.59 -21.16
CA MET A 1 48.62 48.63 -22.25
C MET A 1 48.24 47.19 -22.59
N PRO A 2 46.98 46.82 -22.86
CA PRO A 2 45.71 47.49 -22.62
C PRO A 2 44.79 46.71 -21.66
N SER A 3 43.84 47.46 -21.10
CA SER A 3 42.71 47.05 -20.28
C SER A 3 41.68 46.26 -21.10
N LYS A 4 41.16 45.16 -20.55
CA LYS A 4 39.85 44.61 -20.92
C LYS A 4 38.93 44.68 -19.69
N LYS A 5 38.05 45.68 -19.70
CA LYS A 5 36.88 45.80 -18.83
C LYS A 5 35.80 44.84 -19.32
N HIS A 6 35.22 44.05 -18.42
CA HIS A 6 33.86 43.53 -18.54
C HIS A 6 33.23 43.46 -17.14
N PRO A 7 31.89 43.50 -17.03
CA PRO A 7 31.19 44.52 -16.26
C PRO A 7 30.85 44.04 -14.86
N GLN A 8 30.94 44.95 -13.89
CA GLN A 8 30.34 44.75 -12.58
C GLN A 8 28.83 44.60 -12.73
N SER A 9 28.32 43.42 -12.36
CA SER A 9 26.91 43.18 -12.10
C SER A 9 26.50 44.02 -10.90
N LYS A 10 25.63 45.00 -11.13
CA LYS A 10 24.95 45.76 -10.06
C LYS A 10 24.25 44.76 -9.13
N PRO A 11 24.40 44.88 -7.80
CA PRO A 11 23.51 44.17 -6.89
C PRO A 11 22.11 44.77 -7.08
N TYR A 12 21.16 43.93 -7.48
CA TYR A 12 19.76 44.27 -7.40
C TYR A 12 19.42 44.45 -5.92
N HIS A 13 19.35 45.70 -5.47
CA HIS A 13 18.55 46.08 -4.32
C HIS A 13 17.13 45.65 -4.63
N ASN A 14 16.72 44.52 -4.06
CA ASN A 14 15.31 44.19 -3.92
C ASN A 14 14.86 44.80 -2.60
N GLU A 15 14.57 46.10 -2.64
CA GLU A 15 13.79 46.78 -1.61
C GLU A 15 12.41 46.11 -1.57
N GLY A 16 12.14 45.32 -0.53
CA GLY A 16 10.84 44.68 -0.36
C GLY A 16 10.85 43.31 0.32
N ALA A 17 12.01 42.71 0.60
CA ALA A 17 12.08 41.59 1.52
C ALA A 17 12.15 42.16 2.95
N ILE A 18 10.99 42.19 3.64
CA ILE A 18 10.98 42.29 5.10
C ILE A 18 11.56 40.97 5.60
N ASP A 19 12.88 40.94 5.75
CA ASP A 19 13.58 39.93 6.54
C ASP A 19 13.15 40.15 8.00
N PHE A 20 12.23 39.33 8.46
CA PHE A 20 11.62 39.45 9.79
C PHE A 20 12.54 38.79 10.83
N THR A 21 13.72 39.37 11.01
CA THR A 21 14.71 38.97 12.02
C THR A 21 14.23 39.46 13.40
N ILE A 22 13.60 38.56 14.16
CA ILE A 22 13.52 38.41 15.64
C ILE A 22 13.14 39.64 16.53
N GLU A 23 13.22 40.91 16.11
CA GLU A 23 13.03 42.09 16.98
C GLU A 23 11.60 42.66 17.03
N GLU A 24 10.64 42.17 16.25
CA GLU A 24 9.39 42.93 16.01
C GLU A 24 8.15 42.44 16.81
N PHE A 25 8.28 42.25 18.13
CA PHE A 25 7.14 41.92 19.01
C PHE A 25 6.94 42.95 20.13
N SER A 26 6.68 44.21 19.76
CA SER A 26 5.99 45.15 20.65
C SER A 26 4.47 44.91 20.56
N PRO A 27 3.72 44.84 21.69
CA PRO A 27 2.27 44.62 21.68
C PRO A 27 1.48 45.65 20.88
N GLU A 28 2.06 46.82 20.60
CA GLU A 28 1.46 47.86 19.77
C GLU A 28 1.43 47.48 18.27
N VAL A 29 2.50 46.87 17.75
CA VAL A 29 2.62 46.45 16.32
C VAL A 29 1.67 45.29 16.02
N ILE A 30 1.44 44.40 16.98
CA ILE A 30 0.49 43.29 16.87
C ILE A 30 -0.94 43.81 16.82
N ARG A 31 -1.25 44.87 17.59
CA ARG A 31 -2.58 45.49 17.62
C ARG A 31 -2.90 46.16 16.27
N GLU A 32 -1.91 46.82 15.67
CA GLU A 32 -2.07 47.52 14.39
C GLU A 32 -2.16 46.54 13.19
N ASN A 33 -1.40 45.44 13.23
CA ASN A 33 -1.35 44.44 12.15
C ASN A 33 -2.19 43.17 12.39
N LYS A 34 -3.01 43.15 13.46
CA LYS A 34 -3.86 42.01 13.85
C LYS A 34 -4.64 41.37 12.68
N PRO A 35 -5.35 42.12 11.80
CA PRO A 35 -6.11 41.50 10.71
C PRO A 35 -5.21 40.83 9.66
N LEU A 36 -4.03 41.39 9.37
CA LEU A 36 -3.07 40.81 8.42
C LEU A 36 -2.48 39.50 8.96
N ILE A 37 -2.12 39.47 10.25
CA ILE A 37 -1.59 38.28 10.92
C ILE A 37 -2.65 37.17 10.95
N ILE A 38 -3.89 37.49 11.30
CA ILE A 38 -5.01 36.52 11.30
C ILE A 38 -5.23 35.93 9.90
N ASN A 39 -5.25 36.78 8.86
CA ASN A 39 -5.45 36.32 7.49
C ASN A 39 -4.30 35.39 7.02
N LYS A 40 -3.06 35.69 7.41
CA LYS A 40 -1.90 34.81 7.12
C LYS A 40 -2.02 33.46 7.82
N ILE A 41 -2.35 33.44 9.11
CA ILE A 41 -2.54 32.19 9.87
C ILE A 41 -3.66 31.35 9.22
N LYS A 42 -4.79 31.98 8.87
CA LYS A 42 -5.92 31.28 8.24
C LYS A 42 -5.56 30.69 6.87
N SER A 43 -4.80 31.42 6.04
CA SER A 43 -4.42 30.94 4.72
C SER A 43 -3.42 29.79 4.80
N GLU A 44 -2.40 29.90 5.65
CA GLU A 44 -1.42 28.85 5.91
C GLU A 44 -2.10 27.58 6.45
N ARG A 45 -2.95 27.71 7.48
CA ARG A 45 -3.75 26.60 8.02
C ARG A 45 -4.54 25.88 6.93
N LEU A 46 -5.22 26.64 6.08
CA LEU A 46 -6.05 26.07 5.01
C LEU A 46 -5.24 25.26 4.01
N ILE A 47 -4.03 25.73 3.67
CA ILE A 47 -3.12 25.03 2.75
C ILE A 47 -2.70 23.69 3.36
N TYR A 48 -2.16 23.68 4.58
CA TYR A 48 -1.69 22.44 5.21
C TYR A 48 -2.83 21.47 5.48
N THR A 49 -3.99 21.96 5.92
CA THR A 49 -5.18 21.11 6.14
C THR A 49 -5.59 20.40 4.84
N LYS A 50 -5.63 21.12 3.71
CA LYS A 50 -5.96 20.52 2.41
C LYS A 50 -4.91 19.50 1.96
N LEU A 51 -3.63 19.82 2.08
CA LEU A 51 -2.54 18.91 1.70
C LEU A 51 -2.56 17.63 2.53
N LEU A 52 -2.75 17.74 3.84
CA LEU A 52 -2.86 16.58 4.74
C LEU A 52 -4.11 15.75 4.45
N ASP A 53 -5.27 16.38 4.19
CA ASP A 53 -6.52 15.69 3.83
C ASP A 53 -6.41 14.95 2.47
N ASP A 54 -5.75 15.54 1.48
CA ASP A 54 -5.52 14.89 0.18
C ASP A 54 -4.59 13.67 0.29
N ILE A 55 -3.55 13.77 1.12
CA ILE A 55 -2.70 12.63 1.45
C ILE A 55 -3.50 11.55 2.18
N LEU A 56 -4.31 11.94 3.17
CA LEU A 56 -5.14 11.05 3.96
C LEU A 56 -6.13 10.26 3.08
N LYS A 57 -6.81 10.94 2.17
CA LYS A 57 -7.73 10.31 1.19
C LYS A 57 -7.00 9.31 0.29
N SER A 58 -5.84 9.70 -0.23
CA SER A 58 -5.01 8.81 -1.06
C SER A 58 -4.60 7.55 -0.30
N CYS A 59 -4.15 7.71 0.95
CA CYS A 59 -3.78 6.60 1.82
C CYS A 59 -4.98 5.71 2.17
N LYS A 60 -6.15 6.29 2.44
CA LYS A 60 -7.39 5.56 2.70
C LYS A 60 -7.79 4.67 1.52
N HIS A 61 -7.76 5.22 0.31
CA HIS A 61 -8.10 4.47 -0.90
C HIS A 61 -7.14 3.31 -1.17
N THR A 62 -5.83 3.51 -0.97
CA THR A 62 -4.84 2.43 -1.11
C THR A 62 -4.99 1.37 -0.03
N LYS A 63 -5.26 1.78 1.22
CA LYS A 63 -5.54 0.85 2.33
C LYS A 63 -6.77 -0.01 2.05
N GLU A 64 -7.84 0.57 1.53
CA GLU A 64 -9.07 -0.17 1.17
C GLU A 64 -8.81 -1.26 0.12
N LYS A 65 -8.01 -0.95 -0.92
CA LYS A 65 -7.57 -1.97 -1.90
C LYS A 65 -6.78 -3.09 -1.25
N LEU A 66 -5.93 -2.75 -0.28
CA LEU A 66 -5.13 -3.70 0.46
C LEU A 66 -5.98 -4.60 1.37
N ASP A 67 -7.01 -4.03 2.02
CA ASP A 67 -7.98 -4.75 2.84
C ASP A 67 -8.73 -5.79 2.00
N ILE A 68 -9.24 -5.41 0.82
CA ILE A 68 -9.90 -6.35 -0.12
C ILE A 68 -8.95 -7.49 -0.51
N TYR A 69 -7.66 -7.19 -0.74
CA TYR A 69 -6.69 -8.22 -1.09
C TYR A 69 -6.38 -9.15 0.10
N TYR A 70 -6.28 -8.61 1.31
CA TYR A 70 -6.11 -9.39 2.53
C TYR A 70 -7.27 -10.37 2.72
N ASP A 71 -8.51 -9.89 2.58
CA ASP A 71 -9.71 -10.71 2.75
C ASP A 71 -9.76 -11.86 1.74
N ASN A 72 -9.40 -11.60 0.48
CA ASN A 72 -9.30 -12.65 -0.53
C ASN A 72 -8.25 -13.72 -0.18
N LEU A 73 -7.12 -13.31 0.39
CA LEU A 73 -6.05 -14.22 0.78
C LEU A 73 -6.43 -15.03 2.03
N GLN A 74 -7.10 -14.39 2.99
CA GLN A 74 -7.67 -15.03 4.17
C GLN A 74 -8.74 -16.05 3.80
N TRP A 75 -9.62 -15.71 2.86
CA TRP A 75 -10.64 -16.61 2.33
C TRP A 75 -10.03 -17.88 1.70
N TYR A 76 -8.95 -17.74 0.93
CA TYR A 76 -8.26 -18.90 0.36
C TYR A 76 -7.70 -19.82 1.45
N HIS A 77 -7.07 -19.25 2.48
CA HIS A 77 -6.60 -20.01 3.65
C HIS A 77 -7.73 -20.74 4.36
N SER A 78 -8.86 -20.08 4.58
CA SER A 78 -10.04 -20.67 5.20
C SER A 78 -10.62 -21.82 4.34
N ILE A 79 -10.63 -21.69 3.01
CA ILE A 79 -11.07 -22.78 2.12
C ILE A 79 -10.17 -24.01 2.27
N VAL A 80 -8.84 -23.80 2.22
CA VAL A 80 -7.87 -24.89 2.34
C VAL A 80 -8.02 -25.63 3.67
N GLN A 81 -8.14 -24.89 4.78
CA GLN A 81 -8.32 -25.50 6.10
C GLN A 81 -9.66 -26.24 6.20
N THR A 82 -10.73 -25.64 5.71
CA THR A 82 -12.07 -26.24 5.73
C THR A 82 -12.13 -27.53 4.90
N SER A 83 -11.47 -27.57 3.73
CA SER A 83 -11.45 -28.77 2.90
C SER A 83 -10.72 -29.93 3.58
N VAL A 84 -9.62 -29.65 4.29
CA VAL A 84 -8.91 -30.65 5.09
C VAL A 84 -9.80 -31.18 6.22
N ILE A 85 -10.51 -30.29 6.93
CA ILE A 85 -11.43 -30.70 8.01
C ILE A 85 -12.54 -31.60 7.46
N ILE A 86 -13.22 -31.17 6.38
CA ILE A 86 -14.31 -31.96 5.77
C ILE A 86 -13.84 -33.34 5.33
N VAL A 87 -12.71 -33.42 4.62
CA VAL A 87 -12.17 -34.70 4.15
C VAL A 87 -11.74 -35.58 5.31
N SER A 88 -11.14 -35.00 6.36
CA SER A 88 -10.73 -35.74 7.56
C SER A 88 -11.92 -36.30 8.33
N THR A 89 -12.93 -35.46 8.62
CA THR A 89 -14.14 -35.89 9.33
C THR A 89 -14.94 -36.90 8.52
N GLY A 90 -15.09 -36.70 7.20
CA GLY A 90 -15.74 -37.65 6.30
C GLY A 90 -15.02 -39.00 6.28
N SER A 91 -13.69 -39.00 6.28
CA SER A 91 -12.90 -40.22 6.40
C SER A 91 -13.14 -40.92 7.73
N THR A 92 -13.01 -40.22 8.88
CA THR A 92 -13.28 -40.81 10.20
C THR A 92 -14.69 -41.43 10.28
N PHE A 93 -15.68 -40.79 9.67
CA PHE A 93 -17.03 -41.33 9.58
C PHE A 93 -17.09 -42.64 8.78
N ILE A 94 -16.47 -42.69 7.59
CA ILE A 94 -16.37 -43.90 6.77
C ILE A 94 -15.64 -45.02 7.52
N GLN A 95 -14.53 -44.68 8.18
CA GLN A 95 -13.74 -45.61 8.99
C GLN A 95 -14.59 -46.22 10.12
N SER A 96 -15.39 -45.41 10.80
CA SER A 96 -16.29 -45.88 11.86
C SER A 96 -17.38 -46.82 11.36
N ILE A 97 -17.89 -46.63 10.14
CA ILE A 97 -18.92 -47.50 9.54
C ILE A 97 -18.31 -48.84 9.08
N LEU A 98 -17.09 -48.78 8.54
CA LEU A 98 -16.41 -49.92 7.91
C LEU A 98 -15.48 -50.68 8.86
N ASN A 99 -15.57 -50.48 10.18
CA ASN A 99 -14.66 -51.09 11.17
C ASN A 99 -14.91 -52.60 11.44
N LYS A 100 -15.29 -53.36 10.41
CA LYS A 100 -15.41 -54.82 10.45
C LYS A 100 -14.15 -55.44 9.82
N GLU A 101 -13.72 -56.61 10.31
CA GLU A 101 -12.46 -57.26 9.89
C GLU A 101 -12.31 -57.42 8.37
N ASP A 102 -13.42 -57.56 7.63
CA ASP A 102 -13.43 -57.71 6.16
C ASP A 102 -13.02 -56.44 5.36
N TYR A 103 -13.00 -55.25 5.99
CA TYR A 103 -12.78 -53.98 5.28
C TYR A 103 -11.48 -53.25 5.67
N ASN A 104 -10.54 -53.95 6.33
CA ASN A 104 -9.26 -53.38 6.76
C ASN A 104 -8.45 -52.75 5.60
N ASP A 105 -8.50 -53.33 4.40
CA ASP A 105 -7.81 -52.78 3.22
C ASP A 105 -8.39 -51.43 2.76
N VAL A 106 -9.72 -51.30 2.84
CA VAL A 106 -10.44 -50.06 2.51
C VAL A 106 -10.14 -48.98 3.54
N LEU A 107 -10.07 -49.35 4.82
CA LEU A 107 -9.70 -48.48 5.93
C LEU A 107 -8.29 -47.89 5.75
N SER A 108 -7.32 -48.75 5.44
CA SER A 108 -5.93 -48.37 5.18
C SER A 108 -5.82 -47.44 3.98
N THR A 109 -6.47 -47.80 2.86
CA THR A 109 -6.47 -47.00 1.62
C THR A 109 -7.06 -45.61 1.85
N THR A 110 -8.19 -45.52 2.55
CA THR A 110 -8.87 -44.23 2.86
C THR A 110 -7.98 -43.33 3.72
N THR A 111 -7.28 -43.91 4.70
CA THR A 111 -6.35 -43.18 5.57
C THR A 111 -5.17 -42.60 4.79
N ILE A 112 -4.59 -43.39 3.88
CA ILE A 112 -3.52 -42.93 2.99
C ILE A 112 -4.03 -41.80 2.10
N CYS A 113 -5.21 -41.95 1.49
CA CYS A 113 -5.80 -40.91 0.63
C CYS A 113 -5.98 -39.57 1.37
N VAL A 114 -6.52 -39.59 2.59
CA VAL A 114 -6.69 -38.36 3.39
C VAL A 114 -5.37 -37.74 3.77
N THR A 115 -4.39 -38.56 4.16
CA THR A 115 -3.06 -38.08 4.55
C THR A 115 -2.33 -37.45 3.36
N THR A 116 -2.37 -38.12 2.20
CA THR A 116 -1.78 -37.61 0.95
C THR A 116 -2.49 -36.34 0.47
N TYR A 117 -3.82 -36.29 0.52
CA TYR A 117 -4.58 -35.09 0.18
C TYR A 117 -4.21 -33.91 1.07
N SER A 118 -4.20 -34.11 2.39
CA SER A 118 -3.89 -33.07 3.37
C SER A 118 -2.45 -32.57 3.20
N GLY A 119 -1.49 -33.47 3.01
CA GLY A 119 -0.10 -33.13 2.74
C GLY A 119 0.11 -32.39 1.41
N LEU A 120 -0.58 -32.82 0.34
CA LEU A 120 -0.54 -32.16 -0.95
C LEU A 120 -1.08 -30.72 -0.87
N ILE A 121 -2.26 -30.54 -0.27
CA ILE A 121 -2.88 -29.22 -0.17
C ILE A 121 -2.04 -28.29 0.72
N LEU A 122 -1.50 -28.79 1.83
CA LEU A 122 -0.64 -27.99 2.70
C LEU A 122 0.68 -27.61 2.01
N SER A 123 1.29 -28.53 1.27
CA SER A 123 2.51 -28.26 0.50
C SER A 123 2.25 -27.26 -0.65
N LEU A 124 1.10 -27.33 -1.31
CA LEU A 124 0.67 -26.34 -2.30
C LEU A 124 0.48 -24.96 -1.66
N ALA A 125 -0.16 -24.89 -0.49
CA ALA A 125 -0.33 -23.63 0.23
C ALA A 125 1.02 -22.97 0.57
N LYS A 126 1.98 -23.77 1.04
CA LYS A 126 3.37 -23.34 1.28
C LYS A 126 4.07 -22.91 -0.01
N PHE A 127 3.94 -23.67 -1.08
CA PHE A 127 4.53 -23.36 -2.39
C PHE A 127 4.05 -22.01 -2.93
N PHE A 128 2.77 -21.68 -2.76
CA PHE A 128 2.22 -20.38 -3.17
C PHE A 128 2.61 -19.22 -2.24
N LYS A 129 3.30 -19.52 -1.12
CA LYS A 129 3.75 -18.55 -0.11
C LYS A 129 2.58 -17.71 0.40
N LEU A 130 1.44 -18.36 0.63
CA LEU A 130 0.21 -17.66 0.99
C LEU A 130 0.32 -17.01 2.38
N ASP A 131 1.00 -17.67 3.32
CA ASP A 131 1.30 -17.13 4.65
C ASP A 131 2.20 -15.89 4.56
N GLU A 132 3.33 -15.98 3.85
CA GLU A 132 4.24 -14.84 3.66
C GLU A 132 3.53 -13.63 3.04
N LYS A 133 2.67 -13.87 2.03
CA LYS A 133 1.90 -12.80 1.40
C LYS A 133 0.90 -12.18 2.37
N LYS A 134 0.22 -12.99 3.18
CA LYS A 134 -0.78 -12.51 4.14
C LYS A 134 -0.11 -11.64 5.18
N GLU A 135 1.04 -12.09 5.68
CA GLU A 135 1.85 -11.35 6.64
C GLU A 135 2.35 -10.03 6.06
N ASN A 136 2.88 -10.03 4.83
CA ASN A 136 3.35 -8.80 4.18
C ASN A 136 2.22 -7.78 3.97
N VAL A 137 1.02 -8.25 3.59
CA VAL A 137 -0.17 -7.40 3.45
C VAL A 137 -0.61 -6.83 4.80
N HIS A 138 -0.60 -7.66 5.85
CA HIS A 138 -0.93 -7.25 7.21
C HIS A 138 0.01 -6.15 7.69
N ASN A 139 1.32 -6.36 7.55
CA ASN A 139 2.34 -5.39 7.97
C ASN A 139 2.23 -4.08 7.19
N LEU A 140 1.96 -4.15 5.88
CA LEU A 140 1.75 -2.97 5.07
C LEU A 140 0.47 -2.21 5.50
N ARG A 141 -0.62 -2.92 5.81
CA ARG A 141 -1.88 -2.36 6.30
C ARG A 141 -1.70 -1.65 7.65
N GLU A 142 -0.93 -2.25 8.55
CA GLU A 142 -0.61 -1.66 9.86
C GLU A 142 0.16 -0.35 9.69
N ARG A 143 1.19 -0.33 8.83
CA ARG A 143 1.94 0.90 8.53
C ARG A 143 1.08 1.99 7.88
N PHE A 144 0.11 1.63 7.03
CA PHE A 144 -0.87 2.58 6.50
C PHE A 144 -1.79 3.14 7.60
N ALA A 145 -2.17 2.32 8.59
CA ALA A 145 -2.97 2.78 9.73
C ALA A 145 -2.17 3.73 10.64
N GLU A 146 -0.89 3.43 10.88
CA GLU A 146 0.01 4.32 11.61
C GLU A 146 0.15 5.67 10.92
N LEU A 147 0.42 5.68 9.60
CA LEU A 147 0.50 6.91 8.80
C LEU A 147 -0.82 7.71 8.87
N HIS A 148 -1.96 7.02 8.78
CA HIS A 148 -3.28 7.65 8.88
C HIS A 148 -3.49 8.32 10.24
N ASN A 149 -3.14 7.64 11.34
CA ASN A 149 -3.26 8.19 12.68
C ASN A 149 -2.35 9.40 12.90
N ARG A 150 -1.11 9.32 12.38
CA ARG A 150 -0.15 10.41 12.44
C ARG A 150 -0.68 11.65 11.72
N ILE A 151 -1.17 11.51 10.49
CA ILE A 151 -1.78 12.62 9.75
C ILE A 151 -2.98 13.23 10.51
N ASN A 152 -3.87 12.39 11.05
CA ASN A 152 -5.02 12.86 11.81
C ASN A 152 -4.62 13.66 13.05
N TYR A 153 -3.58 13.23 13.77
CA TYR A 153 -3.04 13.98 14.90
C TYR A 153 -2.61 15.40 14.49
N HIS A 154 -1.91 15.56 13.36
CA HIS A 154 -1.51 16.89 12.88
C HIS A 154 -2.68 17.74 12.38
N ILE A 155 -3.71 17.12 11.80
CA ILE A 155 -4.97 17.80 11.47
C ILE A 155 -5.67 18.28 12.76
N ASP A 156 -5.67 17.46 13.82
CA ASP A 156 -6.27 17.79 15.11
C ASP A 156 -5.55 18.96 15.79
N LEU A 157 -4.22 19.11 15.61
CA LEU A 157 -3.48 20.29 16.08
C LEU A 157 -3.94 21.59 15.41
N LEU A 158 -4.44 21.51 14.17
CA LEU A 158 -4.92 22.66 13.40
C LEU A 158 -6.37 23.03 13.72
N LYS A 159 -7.18 22.11 14.28
CA LYS A 159 -8.61 22.35 14.60
C LYS A 159 -8.88 23.55 15.51
N PRO A 160 -8.12 23.81 16.60
CA PRO A 160 -8.37 24.97 17.46
C PRO A 160 -8.27 26.29 16.72
N TRP A 161 -7.42 26.34 15.69
CA TRP A 161 -7.20 27.51 14.84
C TRP A 161 -8.28 27.66 13.76
N GLU A 162 -9.27 26.77 13.70
CA GLU A 162 -10.41 26.89 12.79
C GLU A 162 -11.41 27.96 13.24
N ASN A 163 -11.62 28.08 14.56
CA ASN A 163 -12.64 28.94 15.14
C ASN A 163 -12.25 30.42 15.09
N ASP A 164 -13.13 31.26 14.53
CA ASP A 164 -12.89 32.70 14.45
C ASP A 164 -12.77 33.36 15.83
N ASN A 165 -13.52 32.85 16.82
CA ASN A 165 -13.47 33.31 18.22
C ASN A 165 -12.12 33.01 18.91
N PHE A 166 -11.30 32.12 18.33
CA PHE A 166 -9.97 31.78 18.89
C PHE A 166 -8.94 32.90 18.69
N TYR A 167 -9.25 33.87 17.81
CA TYR A 167 -8.38 35.00 17.47
C TYR A 167 -8.69 36.28 18.26
N ASP A 168 -9.78 36.30 19.04
CA ASP A 168 -10.24 37.52 19.74
C ASP A 168 -9.21 37.99 20.78
N ASP A 169 -8.56 37.05 21.47
CA ASP A 169 -7.52 37.22 22.49
C ASP A 169 -6.10 36.96 21.94
N LEU A 170 -5.86 37.18 20.64
CA LEU A 170 -4.53 36.99 20.04
C LEU A 170 -3.45 37.79 20.79
N ASN A 171 -2.52 37.07 21.43
CA ASN A 171 -1.36 37.62 22.12
C ASN A 171 -0.06 37.13 21.45
N SER A 172 1.09 37.71 21.84
CA SER A 172 2.41 37.28 21.33
C SER A 172 2.67 35.79 21.55
N GLU A 173 2.24 35.24 22.69
CA GLU A 173 2.40 33.84 23.06
C GLU A 173 1.65 32.88 22.11
N LYS A 174 0.42 33.22 21.70
CA LYS A 174 -0.34 32.46 20.70
C LYS A 174 0.33 32.51 19.33
N ILE A 175 0.85 33.67 18.93
CA ILE A 175 1.57 33.80 17.65
C ILE A 175 2.84 32.94 17.67
N GLU A 176 3.57 32.92 18.78
CA GLU A 176 4.73 32.05 18.98
C GLU A 176 4.34 30.56 18.96
N ARG A 177 3.24 30.21 19.64
CA ARG A 177 2.68 28.85 19.61
C ARG A 177 2.29 28.41 18.20
N TRP A 178 1.67 29.28 17.41
CA TRP A 178 1.37 29.01 16.01
C TRP A 178 2.63 28.72 15.20
N LYS A 179 3.67 29.56 15.35
CA LYS A 179 4.95 29.35 14.65
C LYS A 179 5.56 28.01 15.00
N ASN A 180 5.56 27.62 16.27
CA ASN A 180 6.08 26.32 16.70
C ASN A 180 5.27 25.17 16.11
N ILE A 181 3.94 25.26 16.11
CA ILE A 181 3.06 24.26 15.46
C ILE A 181 3.37 24.15 13.97
N MET A 182 3.58 25.27 13.28
CA MET A 182 3.87 25.27 11.84
C MET A 182 5.23 24.66 11.52
N ILE A 183 6.27 24.98 12.30
CA ILE A 183 7.59 24.37 12.14
C ILE A 183 7.50 22.85 12.34
N ASP A 184 6.76 22.40 13.36
CA ASP A 184 6.55 20.98 13.60
C ASP A 184 5.79 20.31 12.46
N ILE A 185 4.70 20.92 11.97
CA ILE A 185 3.89 20.40 10.85
C ILE A 185 4.72 20.35 9.56
N GLU A 186 5.56 21.34 9.28
CA GLU A 186 6.41 21.36 8.08
C GLU A 186 7.42 20.22 8.08
N LYS A 187 8.14 20.08 9.19
CA LYS A 187 9.11 19.00 9.37
C LYS A 187 8.46 17.63 9.25
N GLU A 188 7.29 17.52 9.85
CA GLU A 188 6.52 16.29 9.84
C GLU A 188 5.93 15.97 8.47
N TYR A 189 5.43 16.97 7.74
CA TYR A 189 4.88 16.81 6.41
C TYR A 189 5.89 16.20 5.44
N LEU A 190 7.16 16.62 5.50
CA LEU A 190 8.24 16.00 4.72
C LEU A 190 8.40 14.52 5.06
N THR A 191 8.36 14.19 6.35
CA THR A 191 8.42 12.80 6.82
C THR A 191 7.22 11.99 6.33
N ILE A 192 6.00 12.54 6.41
CA ILE A 192 4.76 11.93 5.92
C ILE A 192 4.85 11.64 4.41
N ILE A 193 5.40 12.57 3.62
CA ILE A 193 5.61 12.35 2.18
C ILE A 193 6.56 11.19 1.93
N ASP A 194 7.69 11.13 2.64
CA ASP A 194 8.68 10.08 2.45
C ASP A 194 8.12 8.71 2.84
N VAL A 195 7.44 8.63 4.00
CA VAL A 195 6.75 7.41 4.44
C VAL A 195 5.68 7.02 3.42
N LYS A 196 4.85 7.95 2.95
CA LYS A 196 3.84 7.70 1.91
C LYS A 196 4.49 7.09 0.67
N LYS A 197 5.58 7.68 0.17
CA LYS A 197 6.28 7.19 -1.01
C LYS A 197 6.76 5.75 -0.82
N ILE A 198 7.37 5.44 0.34
CA ILE A 198 7.84 4.09 0.67
C ILE A 198 6.67 3.10 0.68
N LEU A 199 5.58 3.43 1.36
CA LEU A 199 4.41 2.55 1.46
C LEU A 199 3.75 2.32 0.10
N PHE A 200 3.64 3.36 -0.73
CA PHE A 200 3.11 3.21 -2.09
C PHE A 200 4.03 2.37 -2.98
N MET A 201 5.35 2.51 -2.88
CA MET A 201 6.27 1.64 -3.61
C MET A 201 6.16 0.16 -3.18
N GLU A 202 6.00 -0.09 -1.88
CA GLU A 202 5.79 -1.44 -1.36
C GLU A 202 4.44 -2.03 -1.83
N PHE A 203 3.38 -1.20 -1.83
CA PHE A 203 2.08 -1.56 -2.37
C PHE A 203 2.16 -1.91 -3.86
N GLU A 204 2.78 -1.05 -4.69
CA GLU A 204 2.92 -1.31 -6.13
C GLU A 204 3.74 -2.57 -6.39
N LYS A 205 4.85 -2.80 -5.67
CA LYS A 205 5.61 -4.05 -5.79
C LYS A 205 4.76 -5.28 -5.46
N LEU A 206 3.89 -5.18 -4.47
CA LEU A 206 2.98 -6.25 -4.08
C LEU A 206 1.97 -6.54 -5.20
N ILE A 207 1.36 -5.51 -5.77
CA ILE A 207 0.43 -5.61 -6.89
C ILE A 207 1.13 -6.12 -8.16
N ASP A 208 2.28 -5.57 -8.52
CA ASP A 208 3.06 -5.99 -9.67
C ASP A 208 3.49 -7.45 -9.56
N SER A 209 3.90 -7.91 -8.38
CA SER A 209 4.20 -9.33 -8.17
C SER A 209 2.99 -10.23 -8.47
N ILE A 210 1.78 -9.77 -8.17
CA ILE A 210 0.54 -10.48 -8.44
C ILE A 210 0.21 -10.44 -9.93
N VAL A 211 0.30 -9.25 -10.54
CA VAL A 211 0.05 -9.02 -11.96
C VAL A 211 1.01 -9.85 -12.80
N GLN A 212 2.30 -9.82 -12.51
CA GLN A 212 3.33 -10.60 -13.19
C GLN A 212 3.07 -12.11 -13.05
N LYS A 213 2.61 -12.60 -11.89
CA LYS A 213 2.16 -13.99 -11.70
C LYS A 213 0.96 -14.33 -12.59
N LYS A 214 0.00 -13.42 -12.73
CA LYS A 214 -1.15 -13.60 -13.62
C LYS A 214 -0.74 -13.65 -15.09
N TYR A 215 0.13 -12.75 -15.53
CA TYR A 215 0.63 -12.71 -16.92
C TYR A 215 1.48 -13.93 -17.28
N THR A 216 2.43 -14.31 -16.43
CA THR A 216 3.23 -15.54 -16.61
C THR A 216 2.32 -16.78 -16.71
N SER A 217 1.33 -16.90 -15.82
CA SER A 217 0.37 -18.02 -15.88
C SER A 217 -0.46 -18.04 -17.18
N LYS A 218 -0.77 -16.87 -17.75
CA LYS A 218 -1.52 -16.76 -19.01
C LYS A 218 -0.63 -17.13 -20.21
N HIS A 219 0.64 -16.70 -20.21
CA HIS A 219 1.61 -17.05 -21.24
C HIS A 219 1.87 -18.56 -21.29
N THR A 220 2.11 -19.19 -20.13
CA THR A 220 2.32 -20.65 -20.05
C THR A 220 1.10 -21.44 -20.52
N LYS A 221 -0.12 -20.96 -20.26
CA LYS A 221 -1.36 -21.59 -20.76
C LYS A 221 -1.48 -21.49 -22.29
N SER A 222 -1.14 -20.35 -22.89
CA SER A 222 -1.13 -20.19 -24.35
C SER A 222 -0.06 -21.05 -25.02
N GLU A 223 1.15 -21.13 -24.46
CA GLU A 223 2.23 -21.97 -24.98
C GLU A 223 1.88 -23.46 -24.91
N ASN A 224 1.32 -23.91 -23.79
CA ASN A 224 0.87 -25.30 -23.64
C ASN A 224 -0.26 -25.65 -24.62
N LYS A 225 -1.14 -24.70 -24.95
CA LYS A 225 -2.21 -24.89 -25.96
C LYS A 225 -1.61 -25.01 -27.36
N GLN A 226 -0.57 -24.23 -27.69
CA GLN A 226 0.15 -24.34 -28.96
C GLN A 226 0.94 -25.65 -29.06
N ARG A 227 1.66 -26.08 -28.02
CA ARG A 227 2.36 -27.37 -27.98
C ARG A 227 1.41 -28.56 -28.17
N LYS A 228 0.24 -28.54 -27.52
CA LYS A 228 -0.79 -29.57 -27.71
C LYS A 228 -1.41 -29.56 -29.13
N LYS A 229 -1.43 -28.41 -29.80
CA LYS A 229 -1.90 -28.29 -31.18
C LYS A 229 -0.87 -28.82 -32.17
N ASN A 230 0.42 -28.51 -31.95
CA ASN A 230 1.52 -29.01 -32.78
C ASN A 230 1.73 -30.52 -32.63
N LYS A 231 1.45 -31.11 -31.45
CA LYS A 231 1.50 -32.56 -31.22
C LYS A 231 0.32 -33.34 -31.83
N LYS A 232 -0.71 -32.66 -32.35
CA LYS A 232 -1.93 -33.25 -32.94
C LYS A 232 -1.94 -33.23 -34.48
N ILE A 233 -0.92 -32.68 -35.13
CA ILE A 233 -0.76 -32.78 -36.59
C ILE A 233 0.02 -34.07 -36.85
N PRO A 234 -0.60 -35.15 -37.38
CA PRO A 234 0.13 -36.35 -37.74
C PRO A 234 0.99 -36.06 -38.97
N GLU A 235 2.19 -36.63 -38.97
CA GLU A 235 3.08 -36.82 -40.10
C GLU A 235 2.31 -37.60 -41.18
N ASN A 236 1.60 -36.91 -42.08
CA ASN A 236 0.97 -37.52 -43.24
C ASN A 236 2.06 -37.76 -44.29
N ASN A 237 2.69 -38.92 -44.17
CA ASN A 237 3.51 -39.54 -45.20
C ASN A 237 2.60 -40.01 -46.35
N PRO A 238 2.86 -39.66 -47.61
CA PRO A 238 2.39 -40.44 -48.74
C PRO A 238 3.57 -41.26 -49.29
N SER A 239 3.67 -42.51 -48.85
CA SER A 239 4.35 -43.54 -49.61
C SER A 239 3.36 -44.13 -50.63
N GLU A 240 3.89 -44.35 -51.84
CA GLU A 240 3.46 -45.31 -52.88
C GLU A 240 2.56 -44.91 -54.06
N LEU A 241 2.87 -45.62 -55.16
CA LEU A 241 2.27 -45.80 -56.49
C LEU A 241 2.75 -44.80 -57.57
N ASN A 242 3.46 -45.19 -58.65
CA ASN A 242 3.51 -46.49 -59.31
C ASN A 242 4.66 -46.60 -60.37
N PRO A 243 4.90 -47.79 -60.96
CA PRO A 243 6.11 -48.17 -61.71
C PRO A 243 6.05 -48.00 -63.25
N ILE A 244 7.24 -47.77 -63.86
CA ILE A 244 7.81 -48.19 -65.18
C ILE A 244 7.02 -47.80 -66.46
N PRO A 245 7.66 -47.24 -67.53
CA PRO A 245 8.53 -47.95 -68.50
C PRO A 245 10.02 -47.61 -68.44
#